data_AF-A0A8T7CZ23-F1
#
_entry.id   AF-A0A8T7CZ23-F1
#
_cell.length_a   1.000
_cell.length_b   1.000
_cell.length_c   1.000
_cell.angle_alpha   90.00
_cell.angle_beta   90.00
_cell.angle_gamma   90.00
#
_symmetry.space_group_name_H-M   'P 1'
#
loop_
_entity.id
_entity.type
_entity.pdbx_description
1 polymer ?
#
loop_
_entity_poly.entity_id
_entity_poly.type
_entity_poly.pdbx_seq_one_letter_code
_entity_poly.pdbx_strand_id
1 'polypeptide(L)'
;MTYSYTEKKRIRKDFSKLPSVMDVPYLLSIQLDSFRDFLQMEAAPEDRRETGLHAAFKSVFPIVSYSGNAALEYVSYRIGEPVFDVKECQLRGVTYAAPLRVKVRLIIYDKESSNKAIKDIKEQEVYMGEMPLMTENGTFVINGTERVIVSQLHRSPGVFFDHDKGKTHSSGKLLYSARVIPYRGSWLDFEFDPKDSVFVRIDRRRKLPASILLRALGYTSEQMLETFFETSKFSLGAEVCKL
;
A
#
# COMPACT_ATOMS: atom_id res chain seq x y z
N MET A 1 -25.34 12.35 -38.18
CA MET A 1 -24.47 13.01 -37.17
C MET A 1 -25.09 14.36 -36.85
N THR A 2 -25.59 14.51 -35.64
CA THR A 2 -26.12 15.80 -35.18
C THR A 2 -24.94 16.64 -34.69
N TYR A 3 -24.46 17.56 -35.52
CA TYR A 3 -23.38 18.47 -35.13
C TYR A 3 -23.83 19.37 -33.97
N SER A 4 -22.95 19.53 -32.98
CA SER A 4 -23.11 20.53 -31.93
C SER A 4 -23.09 21.96 -32.49
N TYR A 5 -23.56 22.92 -31.69
CA TYR A 5 -23.60 24.32 -32.09
C TYR A 5 -22.22 24.88 -32.51
N THR A 6 -21.16 24.45 -31.83
CA THR A 6 -19.78 24.87 -32.12
C THR A 6 -19.20 24.18 -33.35
N GLU A 7 -19.49 22.89 -33.57
CA GLU A 7 -19.04 22.14 -34.75
C GLU A 7 -19.64 22.66 -36.05
N LYS A 8 -20.89 23.15 -36.01
CA LYS A 8 -21.55 23.78 -37.17
C LYS A 8 -20.78 24.98 -37.72
N LYS A 9 -19.99 25.68 -36.90
CA LYS A 9 -19.20 26.84 -37.33
C LYS A 9 -18.05 26.45 -38.27
N ARG A 10 -17.47 25.26 -38.09
CA ARG A 10 -16.36 24.77 -38.92
C ARG A 10 -16.28 23.26 -38.88
N ILE A 11 -16.73 22.63 -39.96
CA ILE A 11 -16.75 21.17 -40.09
C ILE A 11 -15.36 20.67 -40.51
N ARG A 12 -14.78 19.74 -39.74
CA ARG A 12 -13.56 19.00 -40.10
C ARG A 12 -13.96 17.71 -40.81
N LYS A 13 -13.44 17.50 -42.03
CA LYS A 13 -13.67 16.25 -42.77
C LYS A 13 -12.83 15.13 -42.17
N ASP A 14 -13.48 14.04 -41.76
CA ASP A 14 -12.86 12.81 -41.28
C ASP A 14 -12.85 11.76 -42.39
N PHE A 15 -11.74 11.03 -42.52
CA PHE A 15 -11.54 9.98 -43.53
C PHE A 15 -11.44 8.58 -42.89
N SER A 16 -11.69 8.48 -41.57
CA SER A 16 -11.66 7.22 -40.83
C SER A 16 -12.65 6.22 -41.41
N LYS A 17 -12.17 4.99 -41.65
CA LYS A 17 -12.98 3.89 -42.20
C LYS A 17 -13.58 2.99 -41.13
N LEU A 18 -12.96 2.99 -39.94
CA LEU A 18 -13.42 2.19 -38.80
C LEU A 18 -14.42 3.01 -37.97
N PRO A 19 -15.51 2.40 -37.48
CA PRO A 19 -16.44 3.08 -36.58
C PRO A 19 -15.80 3.30 -35.20
N SER A 20 -16.15 4.42 -34.56
CA SER A 20 -15.83 4.62 -33.15
C SER A 20 -16.70 3.71 -32.30
N VAL A 21 -16.09 2.77 -31.58
CA VAL A 21 -16.80 1.80 -30.72
C VAL A 21 -17.01 2.34 -29.31
N MET A 22 -16.16 3.27 -28.88
CA MET A 22 -16.16 3.84 -27.54
C MET A 22 -15.72 5.30 -27.60
N ASP A 23 -16.38 6.15 -26.83
CA ASP A 23 -16.00 7.54 -26.69
C ASP A 23 -14.73 7.69 -25.86
N VAL A 24 -13.98 8.78 -26.11
CA VAL A 24 -12.79 9.09 -25.34
C VAL A 24 -13.19 9.38 -23.89
N PRO A 25 -12.63 8.66 -22.90
CA PRO A 25 -12.96 8.89 -21.51
C PRO A 25 -12.44 10.26 -21.05
N TYR A 26 -12.94 10.71 -19.90
CA TYR A 26 -12.44 11.94 -19.30
C TYR A 26 -10.95 11.83 -18.97
N LEU A 27 -10.12 12.68 -19.59
CA LEU A 27 -8.66 12.50 -19.59
C LEU A 27 -7.99 12.74 -18.22
N LEU A 28 -8.68 13.42 -17.30
CA LEU A 28 -8.18 13.71 -15.95
C LEU A 28 -8.75 12.76 -14.89
N SER A 29 -9.50 11.73 -15.31
CA SER A 29 -10.17 10.77 -14.41
C SER A 29 -9.21 10.15 -13.42
N ILE A 30 -8.02 9.73 -13.86
CA ILE A 30 -7.01 9.08 -13.00
C ILE A 30 -6.68 9.93 -11.77
N GLN A 31 -6.50 11.25 -11.94
CA GLN A 31 -6.15 12.14 -10.84
C GLN A 31 -7.36 12.40 -9.94
N LEU A 32 -8.50 12.78 -10.55
CA LEU A 32 -9.70 13.14 -9.82
C LEU A 32 -10.27 11.95 -9.03
N ASP A 33 -10.36 10.78 -9.67
CA ASP A 33 -10.96 9.59 -9.07
C ASP A 33 -10.09 9.05 -7.93
N SER A 34 -8.76 9.00 -8.13
CA SER A 34 -7.82 8.60 -7.08
C SER A 34 -7.92 9.50 -5.83
N PHE A 35 -8.00 10.82 -6.03
CA PHE A 35 -8.12 11.76 -4.92
C PHE A 35 -9.51 11.74 -4.27
N ARG A 36 -10.57 11.54 -5.04
CA ARG A 36 -11.93 11.33 -4.52
C ARG A 36 -12.00 10.06 -3.66
N ASP A 37 -11.42 8.95 -4.12
CA ASP A 37 -11.35 7.70 -3.36
C ASP A 37 -10.47 7.83 -2.10
N PHE A 38 -9.45 8.70 -2.12
CA PHE A 38 -8.63 9.00 -0.95
C PHE A 38 -9.41 9.76 0.13
N LEU A 39 -10.13 10.83 -0.24
CA LEU A 39 -10.83 11.69 0.72
C LEU A 39 -12.24 11.21 1.11
N GLN A 40 -12.95 10.55 0.19
CA GLN A 40 -14.34 10.08 0.36
C GLN A 40 -15.30 11.14 0.94
N MET A 41 -15.21 12.40 0.48
CA MET A 41 -16.00 13.52 1.02
C MET A 41 -17.50 13.39 0.75
N GLU A 42 -17.88 12.74 -0.35
CA GLU A 42 -19.27 12.58 -0.78
C GLU A 42 -20.00 11.45 -0.04
N ALA A 43 -19.27 10.56 0.64
CA ALA A 43 -19.84 9.43 1.37
C ALA A 43 -20.15 9.80 2.83
N ALA A 44 -21.32 9.37 3.32
CA ALA A 44 -21.65 9.42 4.73
C ALA A 44 -20.62 8.62 5.55
N PRO A 45 -20.29 9.03 6.80
CA PRO A 45 -19.27 8.35 7.60
C PRO A 45 -19.43 6.83 7.71
N GLU A 46 -20.67 6.35 7.73
CA GLU A 46 -21.07 4.94 7.86
C GLU A 46 -20.87 4.15 6.55
N ASP A 47 -20.99 4.83 5.41
CA ASP A 47 -20.89 4.25 4.06
C ASP A 47 -19.49 4.36 3.46
N ARG A 48 -18.52 4.89 4.22
CA ARG A 48 -17.13 5.01 3.75
C ARG A 48 -16.50 3.65 3.57
N ARG A 49 -15.91 3.44 2.39
CA ARG A 49 -15.15 2.24 2.07
C ARG A 49 -13.87 2.20 2.90
N GLU A 50 -13.35 1.01 3.14
CA GLU A 50 -12.06 0.81 3.82
C GLU A 50 -10.88 1.11 2.88
N THR A 51 -10.83 2.34 2.37
CA THR A 51 -9.78 2.88 1.51
C THR A 51 -9.41 4.31 1.97
N GLY A 52 -8.30 4.84 1.42
CA GLY A 52 -7.91 6.23 1.65
C GLY A 52 -7.67 6.60 3.11
N LEU A 53 -8.16 7.78 3.51
CA LEU A 53 -8.03 8.29 4.89
C LEU A 53 -8.72 7.38 5.91
N HIS A 54 -9.89 6.81 5.58
CA HIS A 54 -10.64 5.95 6.49
C HIS A 54 -9.85 4.68 6.84
N ALA A 55 -9.27 4.01 5.84
CA ALA A 55 -8.38 2.86 6.05
C ALA A 55 -7.13 3.23 6.85
N ALA A 56 -6.53 4.39 6.57
CA ALA A 56 -5.35 4.84 7.30
C ALA A 56 -5.63 5.01 8.80
N PHE A 57 -6.74 5.67 9.16
CA PHE A 57 -7.14 5.79 10.57
C PHE A 57 -7.47 4.44 11.19
N LYS A 58 -8.26 3.59 10.53
CA LYS A 58 -8.56 2.23 11.02
C LYS A 58 -7.33 1.34 11.19
N SER A 59 -6.26 1.57 10.43
CA SER A 59 -5.01 0.80 10.54
C SER A 59 -4.18 1.15 11.78
N VAL A 60 -4.35 2.37 12.33
CA VAL A 60 -3.59 2.87 13.49
C VAL A 60 -4.41 2.77 14.77
N PHE A 61 -5.73 2.96 14.69
CA PHE A 61 -6.64 2.91 15.81
C PHE A 61 -7.28 1.51 15.94
N PRO A 62 -7.53 1.02 17.17
CA PRO A 62 -7.40 1.71 18.44
C PRO A 62 -5.96 1.77 18.98
N ILE A 63 -5.59 2.90 19.58
CA ILE A 63 -4.32 3.04 20.30
C ILE A 63 -4.57 2.74 21.77
N VAL A 64 -3.95 1.68 22.28
CA VAL A 64 -4.09 1.26 23.68
C VAL A 64 -2.89 1.75 24.48
N SER A 65 -3.14 2.33 25.66
CA SER A 65 -2.08 2.73 26.58
C SER A 65 -1.25 1.51 27.04
N TYR A 66 0.02 1.74 27.38
CA TYR A 66 0.91 0.69 27.89
C TYR A 66 0.32 -0.08 29.08
N SER A 67 -0.36 0.64 29.99
CA SER A 67 -1.01 0.04 31.17
C SER A 67 -2.32 -0.69 30.87
N GLY A 68 -2.86 -0.58 29.65
CA GLY A 68 -4.15 -1.15 29.27
C GLY A 68 -5.38 -0.42 29.82
N ASN A 69 -5.21 0.63 30.64
CA ASN A 69 -6.28 1.35 31.34
C ASN A 69 -7.02 2.39 30.49
N ALA A 70 -6.54 2.64 29.27
CA ALA A 70 -7.16 3.58 28.34
C ALA A 70 -6.96 3.11 26.90
N ALA A 71 -7.98 3.33 26.08
CA ALA A 71 -7.94 3.11 24.63
C ALA A 71 -8.49 4.35 23.92
N LEU A 72 -7.80 4.78 22.87
CA LEU A 72 -8.27 5.82 21.97
C LEU A 72 -8.79 5.15 20.70
N GLU A 73 -10.03 5.44 20.33
CA GLU A 73 -10.71 4.90 19.16
C GLU A 73 -10.98 6.00 18.14
N TYR A 74 -10.94 5.60 16.86
CA TYR A 74 -11.36 6.44 15.75
C TYR A 74 -12.85 6.22 15.48
N VAL A 75 -13.64 7.30 15.45
CA VAL A 75 -15.08 7.26 15.14
C VAL A 75 -15.32 7.70 13.70
N SER A 76 -14.90 8.91 13.34
CA SER A 76 -15.09 9.46 11.99
C SER A 76 -14.12 10.61 11.72
N TYR A 77 -14.07 11.10 10.48
CA TYR A 77 -13.37 12.34 10.14
C TYR A 77 -14.24 13.25 9.28
N ARG A 78 -13.99 14.54 9.34
CA ARG A 78 -14.57 15.56 8.48
C ARG A 78 -13.45 16.44 7.93
N ILE A 79 -13.57 16.77 6.65
CA ILE A 79 -12.77 17.80 6.00
C ILE A 79 -13.63 19.06 6.02
N GLY A 80 -13.09 20.13 6.61
CA GLY A 80 -13.77 21.42 6.66
C GLY A 80 -13.76 22.13 5.32
N GLU A 81 -14.19 23.39 5.33
CA GLU A 81 -14.13 24.23 4.14
C GLU A 81 -12.78 24.94 4.07
N PRO A 82 -12.22 25.12 2.86
CA PRO A 82 -11.03 25.93 2.68
C PRO A 82 -11.32 27.39 3.03
N VAL A 83 -10.34 28.08 3.61
CA VAL A 83 -10.50 29.48 4.04
C VAL A 83 -10.63 30.45 2.86
N PHE A 84 -9.99 30.10 1.74
CA PHE A 84 -9.92 30.89 0.51
C PHE A 84 -10.21 30.01 -0.70
N ASP A 85 -10.69 30.62 -1.78
CA ASP A 85 -10.83 29.92 -3.06
C ASP A 85 -9.45 29.73 -3.76
N VAL A 86 -9.46 28.98 -4.86
CA VAL A 86 -8.24 28.66 -5.62
C VAL A 86 -7.52 29.94 -6.12
N LYS A 87 -8.26 30.95 -6.57
CA LYS A 87 -7.69 32.19 -7.15
C LYS A 87 -7.10 33.07 -6.06
N GLU A 88 -7.77 33.17 -4.93
CA GLU A 88 -7.28 33.88 -3.76
C GLU A 88 -6.02 33.21 -3.21
N CYS A 89 -5.96 31.88 -3.15
CA CYS A 89 -4.77 31.16 -2.75
C CYS A 89 -3.56 31.47 -3.65
N GLN A 90 -3.79 31.52 -4.97
CA GLN A 90 -2.76 31.90 -5.96
C GLN A 90 -2.27 33.33 -5.75
N LEU A 91 -3.18 34.30 -5.61
CA LEU A 91 -2.84 35.71 -5.42
C LEU A 91 -2.12 35.99 -4.10
N ARG A 92 -2.54 35.32 -3.01
CA ARG A 92 -1.98 35.52 -1.67
C ARG A 92 -0.70 34.70 -1.42
N GLY A 93 -0.34 33.77 -2.31
CA GLY A 93 0.82 32.91 -2.11
C GLY A 93 0.62 31.82 -1.06
N VAL A 94 -0.63 31.41 -0.78
CA VAL A 94 -0.96 30.39 0.24
C VAL A 94 -1.37 29.07 -0.39
N THR A 95 -1.40 28.00 0.41
CA THR A 95 -1.83 26.67 -0.06
C THR A 95 -3.35 26.56 -0.03
N TYR A 96 -3.95 26.01 -1.09
CA TYR A 96 -5.39 25.69 -1.11
C TYR A 96 -5.62 24.38 -0.35
N ALA A 97 -6.07 24.49 0.90
CA ALA A 97 -6.23 23.37 1.81
C ALA A 97 -7.46 23.57 2.70
N ALA A 98 -7.96 22.46 3.24
CA ALA A 98 -9.05 22.42 4.20
C ALA A 98 -8.63 21.74 5.51
N PRO A 99 -9.17 22.17 6.67
CA PRO A 99 -8.82 21.59 7.96
C PRO A 99 -9.38 20.17 8.08
N LEU A 100 -8.53 19.20 8.41
CA LEU A 100 -8.91 17.84 8.72
C LEU A 100 -9.22 17.72 10.21
N ARG A 101 -10.46 17.36 10.52
CA ARG A 101 -10.94 17.12 11.88
C ARG A 101 -11.33 15.67 12.06
N VAL A 102 -10.91 15.05 13.15
CA VAL A 102 -11.14 13.63 13.43
C VAL A 102 -11.87 13.52 14.76
N LYS A 103 -13.02 12.84 14.73
CA LYS A 103 -13.78 12.50 15.93
C LYS A 103 -13.16 11.26 16.55
N VAL A 104 -12.59 11.43 17.73
CA VAL A 104 -11.95 10.36 18.50
C VAL A 104 -12.71 10.12 19.79
N ARG A 105 -12.69 8.87 20.26
CA ARG A 105 -13.30 8.45 21.50
C ARG A 105 -12.24 7.90 22.44
N LEU A 106 -12.06 8.54 23.59
CA LEU A 106 -11.21 8.05 24.67
C LEU A 106 -12.05 7.21 25.63
N ILE A 107 -11.74 5.93 25.73
CA ILE A 107 -12.33 4.99 26.69
C ILE A 107 -11.34 4.84 27.84
N ILE A 108 -11.80 5.10 29.06
CA ILE A 108 -11.04 4.87 30.29
C ILE A 108 -11.64 3.63 30.97
N TYR A 109 -10.79 2.64 31.24
CA TYR A 109 -11.17 1.43 31.95
C TYR A 109 -10.97 1.59 33.45
N ASP A 110 -11.78 0.89 34.22
CA ASP A 110 -11.61 0.79 35.65
C ASP A 110 -10.41 -0.09 36.00
N LYS A 111 -9.54 0.40 36.89
CA LYS A 111 -8.30 -0.27 37.29
C LYS A 111 -8.56 -1.44 38.24
N GLU A 112 -9.67 -1.41 38.95
CA GLU A 112 -10.01 -2.40 40.00
C GLU A 112 -10.85 -3.56 39.45
N SER A 113 -11.36 -3.46 38.21
CA SER A 113 -12.16 -4.49 37.57
C SER A 113 -11.31 -5.44 36.74
N SER A 114 -11.38 -6.74 37.03
CA SER A 114 -10.74 -7.80 36.22
C SER A 114 -11.26 -7.86 34.78
N ASN A 115 -12.45 -7.30 34.52
CA ASN A 115 -13.16 -7.40 33.24
C ASN A 115 -13.04 -6.15 32.35
N LYS A 116 -12.10 -5.22 32.64
CA LYS A 116 -11.98 -3.93 31.94
C LYS A 116 -13.33 -3.21 31.83
N ALA A 117 -14.06 -3.09 32.95
CA ALA A 117 -15.30 -2.33 32.96
C ALA A 117 -15.02 -0.88 32.50
N ILE A 118 -15.88 -0.35 31.63
CA ILE A 118 -15.75 1.01 31.13
C ILE A 118 -16.11 1.97 32.27
N LYS A 119 -15.16 2.82 32.63
CA LYS A 119 -15.34 3.85 33.67
C LYS A 119 -15.89 5.15 33.08
N ASP A 120 -15.33 5.57 31.95
CA ASP A 120 -15.68 6.83 31.30
C ASP A 120 -15.44 6.75 29.79
N ILE A 121 -16.26 7.50 29.04
CA ILE A 121 -16.13 7.65 27.59
C ILE A 121 -16.19 9.14 27.27
N LYS A 122 -15.12 9.67 26.67
CA LYS A 122 -15.08 11.04 26.19
C LYS A 122 -14.90 11.06 24.68
N GLU A 123 -15.83 11.69 23.98
CA GLU A 123 -15.77 11.84 22.53
C GLU A 123 -15.50 13.30 22.18
N GLN A 124 -14.48 13.55 21.37
CA GLN A 124 -14.08 14.90 20.99
C GLN A 124 -13.61 14.95 19.55
N GLU A 125 -13.90 16.06 18.88
CA GLU A 125 -13.36 16.37 17.57
C GLU A 125 -12.00 17.06 17.73
N VAL A 126 -10.96 16.46 17.15
CA VAL A 126 -9.57 16.93 17.23
C VAL A 126 -9.11 17.37 15.85
N TYR A 127 -8.46 18.53 15.79
CA TYR A 127 -7.82 19.03 14.58
C TYR A 127 -6.50 18.29 14.32
N MET A 128 -6.37 17.69 13.14
CA MET A 128 -5.23 16.85 12.74
C MET A 128 -4.32 17.51 11.69
N GLY A 129 -4.58 18.76 11.33
CA GLY A 129 -3.82 19.51 10.31
C GLY A 129 -4.68 19.91 9.12
N GLU A 130 -4.04 20.43 8.07
CA GLU A 130 -4.69 20.82 6.83
C GLU A 130 -4.40 19.82 5.72
N MET A 131 -5.40 19.52 4.91
CA MET A 131 -5.29 18.68 3.72
C MET A 131 -5.36 19.55 2.47
N PRO A 132 -4.30 19.61 1.63
CA PRO A 132 -4.37 20.27 0.33
C PRO A 132 -5.49 19.66 -0.51
N LEU A 133 -6.32 20.51 -1.10
CA LEU A 133 -7.43 20.07 -1.94
C LEU A 133 -7.05 20.15 -3.41
N MET A 134 -7.57 19.20 -4.20
CA MET A 134 -7.40 19.18 -5.64
C MET A 134 -8.40 20.13 -6.30
N THR A 135 -7.94 20.88 -7.30
CA THR A 135 -8.79 21.71 -8.16
C THR A 135 -9.60 20.83 -9.12
N GLU A 136 -10.60 21.41 -9.79
CA GLU A 136 -11.39 20.70 -10.81
C GLU A 136 -10.54 20.15 -11.98
N ASN A 137 -9.34 20.68 -12.17
CA ASN A 137 -8.42 20.31 -13.25
C ASN A 137 -7.34 19.29 -12.82
N GLY A 138 -7.44 18.72 -11.62
CA GLY A 138 -6.46 17.73 -11.15
C GLY A 138 -5.13 18.32 -10.68
N THR A 139 -5.09 19.61 -10.34
CA THR A 139 -3.92 20.32 -9.83
C THR A 139 -4.07 20.66 -8.34
N PHE A 140 -2.98 21.04 -7.68
CA PHE A 140 -2.97 21.52 -6.30
C PHE A 140 -2.32 22.89 -6.23
N VAL A 141 -2.88 23.84 -5.49
CA VAL A 141 -2.21 25.12 -5.22
C VAL A 141 -1.38 24.98 -3.95
N ILE A 142 -0.05 24.96 -4.09
CA ILE A 142 0.90 24.90 -2.98
C ILE A 142 1.71 26.20 -2.96
N ASN A 143 1.60 26.96 -1.88
CA ASN A 143 2.24 28.27 -1.73
C ASN A 143 1.99 29.20 -2.93
N GLY A 144 0.73 29.29 -3.36
CA GLY A 144 0.29 30.07 -4.52
C GLY A 144 0.64 29.52 -5.91
N THR A 145 1.37 28.41 -5.99
CA THR A 145 1.77 27.79 -7.26
C THR A 145 0.98 26.54 -7.55
N GLU A 146 0.50 26.38 -8.79
CA GLU A 146 -0.13 25.12 -9.20
C GLU A 146 0.91 24.01 -9.38
N ARG A 147 0.59 22.85 -8.84
CA ARG A 147 1.42 21.64 -8.90
C ARG A 147 0.57 20.45 -9.33
N VAL A 148 1.22 19.52 -10.01
CA VAL A 148 0.62 18.24 -10.40
C VAL A 148 1.43 17.13 -9.75
N ILE A 149 0.73 16.17 -9.14
CA ILE A 149 1.34 14.96 -8.61
C ILE A 149 1.32 13.92 -9.73
N VAL A 150 2.49 13.49 -10.19
CA VAL A 150 2.60 12.50 -11.27
C VAL A 150 2.43 11.09 -10.71
N SER A 151 1.61 10.28 -11.37
CA SER A 151 1.44 8.87 -11.02
C SER A 151 2.78 8.12 -11.09
N GLN A 152 3.12 7.41 -10.01
CA GLN A 152 4.34 6.62 -9.96
C GLN A 152 4.10 5.23 -10.53
N LEU A 153 5.03 4.75 -11.36
CA LEU A 153 5.10 3.34 -11.77
C LEU A 153 6.16 2.63 -10.92
N HIS A 154 5.73 1.75 -10.02
CA HIS A 154 6.61 0.94 -9.17
C HIS A 154 6.25 -0.55 -9.27
N ARG A 155 7.15 -1.42 -8.79
CA ARG A 155 6.89 -2.87 -8.75
C ARG A 155 5.74 -3.16 -7.78
N SER A 156 4.84 -4.06 -8.16
CA SER A 156 3.78 -4.53 -7.28
C SER A 156 4.37 -5.31 -6.10
N PRO A 157 3.73 -5.31 -4.94
CA PRO A 157 4.04 -6.27 -3.88
C PRO A 157 3.84 -7.70 -4.36
N GLY A 158 4.65 -8.62 -3.87
CA GLY A 158 4.57 -10.04 -4.23
C GLY A 158 5.92 -10.74 -4.27
N VAL A 159 5.92 -11.98 -4.76
CA VAL A 159 7.12 -12.77 -4.99
C VAL A 159 7.51 -12.72 -6.47
N PHE A 160 8.78 -12.41 -6.73
CA PHE A 160 9.35 -12.33 -8.07
C PHE A 160 10.48 -13.35 -8.20
N PHE A 161 10.42 -14.16 -9.24
CA PHE A 161 11.50 -15.07 -9.62
C PHE A 161 12.22 -14.49 -10.84
N ASP A 162 13.54 -14.39 -10.74
CA ASP A 162 14.38 -13.83 -11.81
C ASP A 162 15.71 -14.59 -11.87
N HIS A 163 16.43 -14.46 -12.97
CA HIS A 163 17.76 -15.02 -13.15
C HIS A 163 18.73 -14.00 -13.72
N ASP A 164 20.00 -14.13 -13.38
CA ASP A 164 21.05 -13.18 -13.75
C ASP A 164 21.46 -13.21 -15.25
N LYS A 165 20.79 -14.05 -16.05
CA LYS A 165 21.10 -14.33 -17.47
C LYS A 165 22.56 -14.78 -17.68
N GLY A 166 23.16 -15.43 -16.68
CA GLY A 166 24.53 -15.97 -16.76
C GLY A 166 25.61 -14.90 -16.73
N LYS A 167 25.29 -13.66 -16.33
CA LYS A 167 26.22 -12.53 -16.33
C LYS A 167 27.12 -12.48 -15.10
N THR A 168 26.73 -13.13 -14.01
CA THR A 168 27.38 -12.97 -12.70
C THR A 168 28.57 -13.92 -12.53
N HIS A 169 28.52 -15.10 -13.14
CA HIS A 169 29.60 -16.09 -13.06
C HIS A 169 30.18 -16.39 -14.44
N SER A 170 31.50 -16.47 -14.55
CA SER A 170 32.22 -16.66 -15.81
C SER A 170 31.89 -17.98 -16.52
N SER A 171 31.38 -18.98 -15.80
CA SER A 171 30.92 -20.23 -16.40
C SER A 171 29.64 -20.09 -17.21
N GLY A 172 28.97 -18.93 -17.18
CA GLY A 172 27.67 -18.70 -17.82
C GLY A 172 26.50 -19.42 -17.15
N LYS A 173 26.72 -20.01 -15.97
CA LYS A 173 25.66 -20.68 -15.19
C LYS A 173 24.63 -19.65 -14.75
N LEU A 174 23.35 -19.96 -15.00
CA LEU A 174 22.24 -19.12 -14.56
C LEU A 174 22.11 -19.20 -13.04
N LEU A 175 22.09 -18.05 -12.38
CA LEU A 175 21.80 -17.93 -10.96
C LEU A 175 20.37 -17.43 -10.78
N TYR A 176 19.54 -18.26 -10.18
CA TYR A 176 18.15 -17.92 -9.87
C TYR A 176 18.06 -17.17 -8.55
N SER A 177 17.06 -16.30 -8.48
CA SER A 177 16.72 -15.54 -7.28
C SER A 177 15.20 -15.47 -7.11
N ALA A 178 14.76 -15.45 -5.86
CA ALA A 178 13.39 -15.21 -5.47
C ALA A 178 13.36 -14.00 -4.54
N ARG A 179 12.60 -12.96 -4.88
CA ARG A 179 12.49 -11.72 -4.12
C ARG A 179 11.07 -11.52 -3.65
N VAL A 180 10.90 -11.39 -2.34
CA VAL A 180 9.63 -11.01 -1.71
C VAL A 180 9.64 -9.51 -1.48
N ILE A 181 8.80 -8.79 -2.21
CA ILE A 181 8.59 -7.34 -2.10
C ILE A 181 7.31 -7.12 -1.28
N PRO A 182 7.39 -6.69 -0.01
CA PRO A 182 6.21 -6.35 0.76
C PRO A 182 5.66 -4.98 0.33
N TYR A 183 4.39 -4.72 0.63
CA TYR A 183 3.82 -3.38 0.48
C TYR A 183 4.44 -2.38 1.47
N ARG A 184 4.71 -2.83 2.70
CA ARG A 184 5.45 -2.11 3.74
C ARG A 184 6.36 -3.08 4.48
N GLY A 185 7.60 -2.69 4.73
CA GLY A 185 8.58 -3.49 5.47
C GLY A 185 9.81 -3.86 4.64
N SER A 186 10.62 -4.75 5.21
CA SER A 186 11.90 -5.16 4.63
C SER A 186 11.76 -6.12 3.47
N TRP A 187 12.63 -5.97 2.47
CA TRP A 187 12.70 -6.88 1.33
C TRP A 187 13.44 -8.16 1.74
N LEU A 188 12.91 -9.30 1.33
CA LEU A 188 13.51 -10.61 1.57
C LEU A 188 13.93 -11.23 0.24
N ASP A 189 15.24 -11.39 0.05
CA ASP A 189 15.84 -11.91 -1.17
C ASP A 189 16.45 -13.30 -0.90
N PHE A 190 16.09 -14.28 -1.72
CA PHE A 190 16.75 -15.59 -1.81
C PHE A 190 17.54 -15.67 -3.11
N GLU A 191 18.75 -16.19 -3.07
CA GLU A 191 19.61 -16.32 -4.25
C GLU A 191 20.49 -17.57 -4.19
N PHE A 192 20.74 -18.14 -5.37
CA PHE A 192 21.71 -19.20 -5.54
C PHE A 192 23.13 -18.65 -5.72
N ASP A 193 24.10 -19.39 -5.20
CA ASP A 193 25.54 -19.28 -5.46
C ASP A 193 25.91 -20.18 -6.66
N PRO A 194 26.95 -19.85 -7.45
CA PRO A 194 27.58 -20.76 -8.41
C PRO A 194 27.77 -22.22 -7.95
N LYS A 195 28.03 -22.44 -6.65
CA LYS A 195 28.17 -23.72 -5.95
C LYS A 195 26.84 -24.35 -5.49
N ASP A 196 25.71 -23.89 -6.01
CA ASP A 196 24.35 -24.39 -5.68
C ASP A 196 23.95 -24.26 -4.20
N SER A 197 24.62 -23.38 -3.47
CA SER A 197 24.22 -23.04 -2.11
C SER A 197 23.17 -21.94 -2.10
N VAL A 198 22.15 -22.08 -1.26
CA VAL A 198 21.05 -21.11 -1.12
C VAL A 198 21.36 -20.11 -0.02
N PHE A 199 21.21 -18.83 -0.34
CA PHE A 199 21.44 -17.73 0.58
C PHE A 199 20.25 -16.80 0.65
N VAL A 200 20.21 -16.04 1.74
CA VAL A 200 19.21 -15.02 2.02
C VAL A 200 19.87 -13.66 2.28
N ARG A 201 19.19 -12.59 1.87
CA ARG A 201 19.51 -11.20 2.22
C ARG A 201 18.25 -10.50 2.67
N ILE A 202 18.37 -9.67 3.70
CA ILE A 202 17.31 -8.78 4.17
C ILE A 202 17.74 -7.35 3.81
N ASP A 203 16.88 -6.60 3.12
CA ASP A 203 17.14 -5.22 2.67
C ASP A 203 18.45 -5.05 1.89
N ARG A 204 18.78 -6.04 1.05
CA ARG A 204 20.03 -6.09 0.26
C ARG A 204 21.31 -5.96 1.11
N ARG A 205 21.23 -6.29 2.41
CA ARG A 205 22.39 -6.33 3.30
C ARG A 205 23.24 -7.58 3.07
N ARG A 206 24.10 -7.91 4.04
CA ARG A 206 25.02 -9.06 4.01
C ARG A 206 24.28 -10.36 3.67
N LYS A 207 24.91 -11.15 2.80
CA LYS A 207 24.53 -12.51 2.42
C LYS A 207 24.71 -13.47 3.60
N LEU A 208 23.65 -14.20 3.95
CA LEU A 208 23.62 -15.21 5.01
C LEU A 208 23.13 -16.54 4.42
N PRO A 209 23.62 -17.71 4.88
CA PRO A 209 23.05 -18.99 4.49
C PRO A 209 21.55 -19.04 4.80
N ALA A 210 20.73 -19.54 3.86
CA ALA A 210 19.27 -19.59 4.02
C ALA A 210 18.84 -20.43 5.24
N SER A 211 19.64 -21.42 5.62
CA SER A 211 19.43 -22.23 6.82
C SER A 211 19.45 -21.43 8.13
N ILE A 212 20.13 -20.28 8.19
CA ILE A 212 20.09 -19.41 9.37
C ILE A 212 18.70 -18.84 9.58
N LEU A 213 18.01 -18.43 8.50
CA LEU A 213 16.64 -17.93 8.58
C LEU A 213 15.69 -19.05 9.04
N LEU A 214 15.83 -20.26 8.50
CA LEU A 214 15.00 -21.40 8.89
C LEU A 214 15.19 -21.78 10.36
N ARG A 215 16.44 -21.76 10.86
CA ARG A 215 16.72 -21.96 12.29
C ARG A 215 16.13 -20.85 13.15
N ALA A 216 16.18 -19.60 12.70
CA ALA A 216 15.53 -18.48 13.41
C ALA A 216 14.00 -18.60 13.45
N LEU A 217 13.39 -19.29 12.49
CA LEU A 217 11.96 -19.66 12.50
C LEU A 217 11.66 -20.88 13.39
N GLY A 218 12.67 -21.50 14.00
CA GLY A 218 12.51 -22.62 14.93
C GLY A 218 12.67 -24.01 14.31
N TYR A 219 13.05 -24.13 13.04
CA TYR A 219 13.23 -25.44 12.39
C TYR A 219 14.54 -26.12 12.80
N THR A 220 14.45 -27.41 13.11
CA THR A 220 15.61 -28.27 13.32
C THR A 220 16.21 -28.76 11.99
N SER A 221 17.43 -29.31 12.04
CA SER A 221 18.07 -29.87 10.85
C SER A 221 17.26 -31.01 10.24
N GLU A 222 16.67 -31.88 11.06
CA GLU A 222 15.86 -33.01 10.61
C GLU A 222 14.59 -32.54 9.90
N GLN A 223 13.87 -31.58 10.48
CA GLN A 223 12.68 -31.00 9.86
C GLN A 223 12.98 -30.32 8.52
N MET A 224 14.10 -29.61 8.43
CA MET A 224 14.54 -29.00 7.16
C MET A 224 14.83 -30.06 6.09
N LEU A 225 15.51 -31.16 6.47
CA LEU A 225 15.78 -32.25 5.54
C LEU A 225 14.49 -32.94 5.08
N GLU A 226 13.56 -33.22 6.00
CA GLU A 226 12.25 -33.80 5.70
C GLU A 226 11.39 -32.89 4.80
N THR A 227 11.50 -31.58 4.93
CA THR A 227 10.71 -30.62 4.14
C THR A 227 11.18 -30.52 2.69
N PHE A 228 12.51 -30.54 2.46
CA PHE A 228 13.09 -30.27 1.14
C PHE A 228 13.59 -31.52 0.40
N PHE A 229 13.65 -32.68 1.07
CA PHE A 229 14.14 -33.93 0.50
C PHE A 229 13.21 -35.10 0.83
N GLU A 230 13.17 -36.07 -0.07
CA GLU A 230 12.49 -37.35 0.17
C GLU A 230 13.40 -38.29 0.99
N THR A 231 12.82 -39.03 1.93
CA THR A 231 13.55 -40.00 2.76
C THR A 231 13.15 -41.43 2.41
N SER A 232 14.15 -42.27 2.16
CA SER A 232 13.94 -43.70 1.90
C SER A 232 14.24 -44.51 3.17
N LYS A 233 13.30 -45.37 3.57
CA LYS A 233 13.48 -46.29 4.70
C LYS A 233 13.87 -47.67 4.19
N PHE A 234 14.99 -48.19 4.68
CA PHE A 234 15.45 -49.54 4.37
C PHE A 234 15.46 -50.38 5.66
N SER A 235 14.89 -51.59 5.59
CA SER A 235 14.94 -52.58 6.66
C SER A 235 15.93 -53.68 6.27
N LEU A 236 16.95 -53.91 7.11
CA LEU A 236 17.88 -55.01 6.90
C LEU A 236 17.22 -56.34 7.32
N GLY A 237 16.96 -57.20 6.34
CA GLY A 237 16.63 -58.62 6.58
C GLY A 237 17.91 -59.44 6.78
N ALA A 238 17.82 -60.55 7.53
CA ALA A 238 18.96 -61.35 7.94
C ALA A 238 19.80 -61.96 6.79
N GLU A 239 19.34 -61.95 5.53
CA GLU A 239 20.10 -62.60 4.44
C GLU A 239 20.24 -61.83 3.12
N VAL A 240 19.44 -60.83 2.75
CA VAL A 240 19.64 -60.11 1.47
C VAL A 240 19.08 -58.69 1.53
N CYS A 241 19.93 -57.68 1.27
CA CYS A 241 19.47 -56.34 0.89
C CYS A 241 18.90 -56.41 -0.53
N LYS A 242 17.58 -56.28 -0.69
CA LYS A 242 16.99 -55.96 -1.99
C LYS A 242 16.79 -54.45 -2.06
N LEU A 243 17.46 -53.84 -3.04
CA LEU A 243 17.44 -52.41 -3.38
C LEU A 243 16.04 -51.97 -3.86
#